data_AF-A0A3B9G9G6-F1
#
_entry.id   AF-A0A3B9G9G6-F1
#
_cell.length_a   1.000
_cell.length_b   1.000
_cell.length_c   1.000
_cell.angle_alpha   90.00
_cell.angle_beta   90.00
_cell.angle_gamma   90.00
#
_symmetry.space_group_name_H-M   'P 1'
#
loop_
_entity.id
_entity.type
_entity.pdbx_description
1 polymer ?
#
loop_
_entity_poly.entity_id
_entity_poly.type
_entity_poly.pdbx_seq_one_letter_code
_entity_poly.pdbx_strand_id
1 'polypeptide(L)'
;MRRLDGNLTCLYSQKQFRYQRAHSAQKVAALFLSPDRALLLSIMFRSTLAFFLLCALCPAEVWPTYRHDNRRSGVSPSSLQLPLTEAWVHNGGPPQQAWTGPAKWDAYSSNEGLQSMRNFDPCYFTTAAHNLVYYGSSSDNALHCLDASTGEEQWQHFTNSSVRFPPTLVGEKAWFGSDDGYIYCADALTGKTLLKKQAAPSDRLIPSNGKLISPWPVRTGITIENGRAFFAASLLPWKTSYLWCIDAKTAEQAYLTEHQGVTLQGAILAGGDRLYIPQGRAAPITLNQNDGKKTGTIGQAGGTFCR
;
A
#
# COMPACT_ATOMS: atom_id res chain seq x y z
N MET A 1 9.29 9.26 2.54
CA MET A 1 8.14 10.18 2.69
C MET A 1 7.61 10.13 4.13
N ARG A 2 7.85 11.14 4.96
CA ARG A 2 7.09 11.39 6.19
C ARG A 2 6.98 12.91 6.38
N ARG A 3 5.88 13.49 5.92
CA ARG A 3 5.39 14.77 6.42
C ARG A 3 3.94 14.64 6.82
N LEU A 4 3.57 15.37 7.87
CA LEU A 4 2.22 15.41 8.44
C LEU A 4 1.30 16.37 7.66
N ASP A 5 1.79 16.98 6.58
CA ASP A 5 1.11 18.01 5.78
C ASP A 5 0.28 17.44 4.62
N GLY A 6 0.30 16.11 4.40
CA GLY A 6 -0.41 15.46 3.31
C GLY A 6 0.33 15.44 1.97
N ASN A 7 1.56 15.96 1.94
CA ASN A 7 2.39 15.92 0.75
C ASN A 7 3.10 14.56 0.60
N LEU A 8 3.01 13.98 -0.59
CA LEU A 8 3.85 12.89 -1.04
C LEU A 8 5.01 13.47 -1.84
N THR A 9 6.23 13.30 -1.34
CA THR A 9 7.45 13.83 -1.96
C THR A 9 8.28 12.69 -2.54
N CYS A 10 8.53 12.73 -3.85
CA CYS A 10 9.50 11.87 -4.50
C CYS A 10 10.88 12.53 -4.51
N LEU A 11 11.91 11.75 -4.20
CA LEU A 11 13.31 12.19 -4.22
C LEU A 11 14.07 11.38 -5.27
N TYR A 12 14.97 12.03 -6.00
CA TYR A 12 15.79 11.44 -7.07
C TYR A 12 17.29 11.71 -6.86
N SER A 13 18.14 10.85 -7.42
CA SER A 13 19.60 11.00 -7.40
C SER A 13 20.16 11.36 -8.79
N GLN A 14 20.85 12.50 -8.90
CA GLN A 14 21.18 13.18 -10.16
C GLN A 14 21.94 12.38 -11.25
N LYS A 15 22.49 11.19 -10.98
CA LYS A 15 23.34 10.48 -11.96
C LYS A 15 22.66 9.37 -12.79
N GLN A 16 21.39 9.04 -12.57
CA GLN A 16 20.72 7.99 -13.35
C GLN A 16 20.13 8.45 -14.70
N PHE A 17 20.14 9.75 -15.02
CA PHE A 17 19.48 10.29 -16.22
C PHE A 17 20.39 11.08 -17.19
N ARG A 18 21.60 10.58 -17.50
CA ARG A 18 22.29 11.03 -18.74
C ARG A 18 21.81 10.30 -20.00
N TYR A 19 20.80 9.43 -19.91
CA TYR A 19 20.40 8.54 -21.00
C TYR A 19 18.90 8.60 -21.34
N GLN A 20 18.29 9.79 -21.41
CA GLN A 20 16.96 9.97 -22.04
C GLN A 20 16.75 11.35 -22.71
N ARG A 21 17.83 12.00 -23.17
CA ARG A 21 17.71 13.15 -24.10
C ARG A 21 18.45 12.86 -25.41
N ALA A 22 17.90 11.96 -26.20
CA ALA A 22 18.27 11.79 -27.61
C ALA A 22 17.16 11.09 -28.42
N HIS A 23 15.90 11.52 -28.29
CA HIS A 23 14.87 11.16 -29.27
C HIS A 23 13.94 12.34 -29.53
N SER A 24 14.44 13.30 -30.31
CA SER A 24 13.65 14.22 -31.13
C SER A 24 14.57 14.88 -32.15
N ALA A 25 15.00 14.10 -33.16
CA ALA A 25 15.59 14.61 -34.40
C ALA A 25 15.65 13.50 -35.46
N GLN A 26 14.51 12.88 -35.79
CA GLN A 26 14.37 12.19 -37.07
C GLN A 26 13.74 13.16 -38.06
N LYS A 27 14.56 14.02 -38.66
CA LYS A 27 14.21 14.66 -39.92
C LYS A 27 14.41 13.63 -41.02
N VAL A 28 13.31 13.34 -41.71
CA VAL A 28 13.23 12.54 -42.93
C VAL A 28 14.21 13.10 -43.97
N ALA A 29 15.20 12.30 -44.36
CA ALA A 29 16.00 12.53 -45.57
C ALA A 29 15.71 11.37 -46.53
N ALA A 30 14.86 11.64 -47.53
CA ALA A 30 14.63 10.74 -48.63
C ALA A 30 15.40 11.23 -49.86
N LEU A 31 16.11 10.28 -50.49
CA LEU A 31 16.47 10.19 -51.90
C LEU A 31 17.52 11.17 -52.43
N PHE A 32 18.71 10.63 -52.76
CA PHE A 32 19.29 10.58 -54.12
C PHE A 32 20.76 10.17 -54.01
N LEU A 33 21.09 8.89 -54.20
CA LEU A 33 22.44 8.48 -54.64
C LEU A 33 22.33 7.23 -55.52
N SER A 34 22.90 7.37 -56.71
CA SER A 34 22.95 6.43 -57.83
C SER A 34 23.81 5.19 -57.55
N PRO A 35 23.68 4.10 -58.35
CA PRO A 35 24.40 2.87 -58.12
C PRO A 35 25.81 3.00 -58.68
N ASP A 36 26.82 2.79 -57.85
CA ASP A 36 27.99 1.98 -58.18
C ASP A 36 29.10 2.17 -57.13
N ARG A 37 29.76 1.04 -56.85
CA ARG A 37 31.08 0.85 -56.23
C ARG A 37 31.11 0.42 -54.76
N ALA A 38 31.78 -0.73 -54.63
CA ALA A 38 32.56 -1.19 -53.49
C ALA A 38 31.81 -1.97 -52.40
N LEU A 39 31.21 -3.05 -52.87
CA LEU A 39 31.14 -4.35 -52.20
C LEU A 39 32.56 -4.81 -51.79
N LEU A 40 33.10 -4.41 -50.62
CA LEU A 40 34.26 -5.05 -49.95
C LEU A 40 34.59 -4.49 -48.55
N LEU A 41 33.60 -3.98 -47.80
CA LEU A 41 33.78 -3.56 -46.40
C LEU A 41 32.60 -3.93 -45.48
N SER A 42 31.88 -5.01 -45.79
CA SER A 42 30.63 -5.38 -45.11
C SER A 42 30.73 -6.50 -44.07
N ILE A 43 31.93 -7.02 -43.77
CA ILE A 43 32.08 -8.20 -42.88
C ILE A 43 32.73 -7.87 -41.52
N MET A 44 33.35 -6.70 -41.32
CA MET A 44 33.93 -6.33 -40.02
C MET A 44 33.12 -5.31 -39.19
N PHE A 45 31.97 -4.86 -39.69
CA PHE A 45 31.10 -3.89 -38.99
C PHE A 45 29.79 -4.48 -38.46
N ARG A 46 29.62 -5.81 -38.52
CA ARG A 46 28.42 -6.51 -38.01
C ARG A 46 28.63 -7.23 -36.68
N SER A 47 29.85 -7.27 -36.16
CA SER A 47 30.19 -8.00 -34.92
C SER A 47 30.45 -7.09 -33.72
N THR A 48 30.63 -5.78 -33.91
CA THR A 48 30.86 -4.80 -32.83
C THR A 48 29.59 -4.07 -32.38
N LEU A 49 28.50 -4.13 -33.14
CA LEU A 49 27.22 -3.51 -32.75
C LEU A 49 26.31 -4.42 -31.90
N ALA A 50 26.65 -5.71 -31.79
CA ALA A 50 25.90 -6.67 -30.97
C ALA A 50 26.36 -6.73 -29.51
N PHE A 51 27.42 -6.01 -29.13
CA PHE A 51 28.00 -6.04 -27.78
C PHE A 51 27.65 -4.81 -26.91
N PHE A 52 26.85 -3.86 -27.44
CA PHE A 52 26.50 -2.60 -26.76
C PHE A 52 24.99 -2.39 -26.53
N LEU A 53 24.21 -3.46 -26.53
CA LEU A 53 22.77 -3.42 -26.24
C LEU A 53 22.32 -4.58 -25.34
N LEU A 54 23.13 -4.88 -24.32
CA LEU A 54 22.63 -5.44 -23.07
C LEU A 54 22.67 -4.33 -22.01
N CYS A 55 21.90 -3.27 -22.23
CA CYS A 55 21.44 -2.49 -21.08
C CYS A 55 20.54 -3.43 -20.29
N ALA A 56 21.08 -3.99 -19.21
CA ALA A 56 20.27 -4.65 -18.21
C ALA A 56 19.19 -3.65 -17.77
N LEU A 57 17.97 -3.83 -18.29
CA LEU A 57 16.77 -3.30 -17.68
C LEU A 57 16.74 -3.95 -16.30
N CYS A 58 17.33 -3.30 -15.30
CA CYS A 58 17.07 -3.67 -13.92
C CYS A 58 15.57 -3.43 -13.74
N PRO A 59 14.75 -4.47 -13.57
CA PRO A 59 13.32 -4.25 -13.33
C PRO A 59 13.20 -3.33 -12.12
N ALA A 60 12.40 -2.27 -12.25
CA ALA A 60 12.14 -1.36 -11.16
C ALA A 60 11.66 -2.17 -9.94
N GLU A 61 12.28 -1.92 -8.79
CA GLU A 61 11.95 -2.65 -7.57
C GLU A 61 10.47 -2.45 -7.23
N VAL A 62 9.81 -3.55 -6.86
CA VAL A 62 8.40 -3.53 -6.49
C VAL A 62 8.31 -3.41 -4.97
N TRP A 63 7.50 -2.46 -4.52
CA TRP A 63 7.13 -2.23 -3.13
C TRP A 63 5.64 -2.57 -2.95
N PRO A 64 5.29 -3.88 -2.89
CA PRO A 64 3.92 -4.34 -3.15
C PRO A 64 2.96 -4.10 -1.99
N THR A 65 3.47 -3.87 -0.78
CA THR A 65 2.64 -3.70 0.42
C THR A 65 3.24 -2.66 1.36
N TYR A 66 2.46 -2.21 2.34
CA TYR A 66 2.92 -1.26 3.35
C TYR A 66 4.22 -1.74 4.01
N ARG A 67 5.24 -0.88 4.03
CA ARG A 67 6.61 -1.19 4.50
C ARG A 67 7.24 -2.42 3.80
N HIS A 68 7.08 -2.50 2.48
CA HIS A 68 7.75 -3.42 1.54
C HIS A 68 7.28 -4.87 1.62
N ASP A 69 7.24 -5.48 2.81
CA ASP A 69 6.93 -6.90 2.99
C ASP A 69 5.96 -7.14 4.16
N ASN A 70 5.49 -8.39 4.31
CA ASN A 70 4.58 -8.78 5.38
C ASN A 70 5.20 -8.74 6.79
N ARG A 71 6.53 -8.63 6.89
CA ARG A 71 7.23 -8.37 8.16
C ARG A 71 7.34 -6.88 8.46
N ARG A 72 6.91 -6.03 7.52
CA ARG A 72 6.94 -4.58 7.58
C ARG A 72 8.37 -4.07 7.79
N SER A 73 9.35 -4.69 7.13
CA SER A 73 10.76 -4.30 7.30
C SER A 73 11.01 -2.84 6.96
N GLY A 74 10.41 -2.35 5.86
CA GLY A 74 10.69 -1.02 5.31
C GLY A 74 12.11 -0.88 4.78
N VAL A 75 12.74 -1.99 4.39
CA VAL A 75 14.08 -1.99 3.78
C VAL A 75 14.00 -2.36 2.31
N SER A 76 14.84 -1.73 1.50
CA SER A 76 15.06 -2.07 0.10
C SER A 76 16.51 -2.48 -0.07
N PRO A 77 16.82 -3.49 -0.92
CA PRO A 77 18.19 -3.81 -1.29
C PRO A 77 18.86 -2.72 -2.15
N SER A 78 18.09 -1.78 -2.71
CA SER A 78 18.60 -0.73 -3.58
C SER A 78 19.40 0.31 -2.78
N SER A 79 20.58 0.65 -3.31
CA SER A 79 21.42 1.72 -2.76
C SER A 79 21.11 3.06 -3.43
N LEU A 80 20.93 4.12 -2.64
CA LEU A 80 20.75 5.48 -3.14
C LEU A 80 22.10 6.20 -3.27
N GLN A 81 22.28 6.95 -4.35
CA GLN A 81 23.40 7.88 -4.49
C GLN A 81 23.00 9.26 -3.94
N LEU A 82 23.83 9.83 -3.07
CA LEU A 82 23.61 11.15 -2.46
C LEU A 82 24.41 12.23 -3.21
N PRO A 83 23.96 13.51 -3.21
CA PRO A 83 22.75 14.02 -2.56
C PRO A 83 21.47 13.71 -3.35
N LEU A 84 20.36 13.61 -2.64
CA LEU A 84 19.04 13.53 -3.24
C LEU A 84 18.50 14.93 -3.53
N THR A 85 17.76 15.07 -4.63
CA THR A 85 16.98 16.25 -4.95
C THR A 85 15.50 15.90 -5.03
N GLU A 86 14.62 16.85 -4.73
CA GLU A 86 13.19 16.68 -4.96
C GLU A 86 12.90 16.48 -6.45
N ALA A 87 12.17 15.43 -6.78
CA ALA A 87 11.71 15.16 -8.14
C ALA A 87 10.34 15.81 -8.36
N TRP A 88 9.41 15.55 -7.46
CA TRP A 88 8.06 16.12 -7.48
C TRP A 88 7.41 16.03 -6.09
N VAL A 89 6.36 16.83 -5.92
CA VAL A 89 5.45 16.79 -4.77
C VAL A 89 4.02 16.68 -5.26
N HIS A 90 3.30 15.68 -4.76
CA HIS A 90 1.85 15.57 -4.93
C HIS A 90 1.16 15.96 -3.63
N ASN A 91 0.15 16.83 -3.72
CA ASN A 91 -0.62 17.31 -2.57
C ASN A 91 -2.02 16.67 -2.57
N GLY A 92 -2.21 15.66 -1.72
CA GLY A 92 -3.52 15.00 -1.50
C GLY A 92 -4.33 15.61 -0.35
N GLY A 93 -3.95 16.79 0.13
CA GLY A 93 -4.48 17.41 1.34
C GLY A 93 -4.06 16.67 2.62
N PRO A 94 -4.24 17.30 3.80
CA PRO A 94 -3.82 16.70 5.07
C PRO A 94 -4.66 15.44 5.39
N PRO A 95 -4.03 14.35 5.88
CA PRO A 95 -4.74 13.15 6.30
C PRO A 95 -5.70 13.45 7.45
N GLN A 96 -6.89 12.84 7.41
CA GLN A 96 -7.84 12.87 8.52
C GLN A 96 -7.68 11.62 9.38
N GLN A 97 -6.95 11.77 10.49
CA GLN A 97 -6.68 10.68 11.42
C GLN A 97 -7.96 10.07 11.98
N ALA A 98 -7.94 8.75 12.18
CA ALA A 98 -9.03 8.01 12.80
C ALA A 98 -9.30 8.49 14.23
N TRP A 99 -8.29 9.04 14.90
CA TRP A 99 -8.34 9.53 16.28
C TRP A 99 -7.48 10.79 16.37
N THR A 100 -8.04 11.88 16.89
CA THR A 100 -7.31 13.13 17.05
C THR A 100 -6.84 13.31 18.49
N GLY A 101 -5.53 13.50 18.67
CA GLY A 101 -4.92 13.81 19.95
C GLY A 101 -4.91 12.67 20.99
N PRO A 102 -4.35 12.93 22.18
CA PRO A 102 -4.45 12.01 23.31
C PRO A 102 -5.93 11.86 23.70
N ALA A 103 -6.36 10.63 23.98
CA ALA A 103 -7.70 10.50 24.54
C ALA A 103 -7.70 10.95 25.98
N LYS A 104 -8.67 11.80 26.31
CA LYS A 104 -8.87 12.26 27.68
C LYS A 104 -9.16 11.10 28.63
N TRP A 105 -9.88 10.07 28.15
CA TRP A 105 -10.26 8.89 28.91
C TRP A 105 -10.56 7.68 28.00
N ASP A 106 -10.47 6.47 28.55
CA ASP A 106 -10.95 5.21 27.96
C ASP A 106 -12.18 4.75 28.73
N ALA A 107 -13.34 4.84 28.10
CA ALA A 107 -14.62 4.48 28.69
C ALA A 107 -14.74 3.01 29.07
N TYR A 108 -14.05 2.15 28.34
CA TYR A 108 -14.16 0.71 28.52
C TYR A 108 -13.26 0.22 29.65
N SER A 109 -12.07 0.80 29.78
CA SER A 109 -11.10 0.44 30.83
C SER A 109 -11.03 1.43 32.00
N SER A 110 -11.88 2.45 32.01
CA SER A 110 -11.92 3.51 33.03
C SER A 110 -10.57 4.19 33.30
N ASN A 111 -9.73 4.31 32.26
CA ASN A 111 -8.41 4.93 32.36
C ASN A 111 -8.46 6.40 31.93
N GLU A 112 -7.72 7.28 32.59
CA GLU A 112 -7.64 8.71 32.27
C GLU A 112 -6.21 9.14 31.89
N GLY A 113 -6.06 10.32 31.29
CA GLY A 113 -4.75 10.90 30.98
C GLY A 113 -3.95 10.14 29.91
N LEU A 114 -4.65 9.52 28.96
CA LEU A 114 -4.05 8.57 28.03
C LEU A 114 -3.29 9.25 26.90
N GLN A 115 -2.05 8.82 26.67
CA GLN A 115 -1.28 9.26 25.51
C GLN A 115 -1.96 8.84 24.19
N SER A 116 -1.62 9.53 23.10
CA SER A 116 -2.07 9.10 21.76
C SER A 116 -1.43 7.76 21.40
N MET A 117 -2.18 6.67 21.50
CA MET A 117 -1.70 5.31 21.25
C MET A 117 -2.22 4.68 19.94
N ARG A 118 -2.97 5.46 19.13
CA ARG A 118 -3.64 4.99 17.91
C ARG A 118 -3.10 5.66 16.62
N ASN A 119 -1.80 5.94 16.57
CA ASN A 119 -1.16 6.63 15.44
C ASN A 119 -0.80 5.67 14.30
N PHE A 120 -1.80 4.99 13.73
CA PHE A 120 -1.57 4.11 12.58
C PHE A 120 -1.82 4.80 11.23
N ASP A 121 -2.29 6.04 11.20
CA ASP A 121 -2.64 6.80 10.00
C ASP A 121 -2.29 8.31 10.05
N PRO A 122 -1.14 8.72 10.63
CA PRO A 122 -0.78 10.14 10.72
C PRO A 122 -0.33 10.76 9.39
N CYS A 123 -0.06 9.94 8.38
CA CYS A 123 0.34 10.32 7.03
C CYS A 123 -0.27 9.31 6.04
N TYR A 124 -0.35 9.66 4.75
CA TYR A 124 -0.60 8.66 3.73
C TYR A 124 0.62 7.75 3.62
N PHE A 125 0.38 6.45 3.62
CA PHE A 125 1.41 5.48 3.27
C PHE A 125 1.27 5.11 1.81
N THR A 126 2.36 4.59 1.25
CA THR A 126 2.43 4.26 -0.16
C THR A 126 2.82 2.80 -0.40
N THR A 127 2.36 2.30 -1.54
CA THR A 127 2.95 1.17 -2.26
C THR A 127 3.35 1.62 -3.65
N ALA A 128 4.27 0.89 -4.29
CA ALA A 128 4.76 1.27 -5.60
C ALA A 128 5.10 0.02 -6.41
N ALA A 129 4.72 0.00 -7.68
CA ALA A 129 5.09 -1.05 -8.62
C ALA A 129 4.98 -0.51 -10.04
N HIS A 130 5.81 -0.99 -10.96
CA HIS A 130 5.66 -0.73 -12.40
C HIS A 130 5.47 0.76 -12.78
N ASN A 131 6.29 1.65 -12.21
CA ASN A 131 6.21 3.11 -12.40
C ASN A 131 4.90 3.76 -11.90
N LEU A 132 4.19 3.11 -10.99
CA LEU A 132 3.01 3.64 -10.33
C LEU A 132 3.22 3.71 -8.82
N VAL A 133 2.67 4.75 -8.19
CA VAL A 133 2.64 4.93 -6.74
C VAL A 133 1.18 4.99 -6.30
N TYR A 134 0.84 4.20 -5.28
CA TYR A 134 -0.51 4.12 -4.75
C TYR A 134 -0.56 4.61 -3.33
N TYR A 135 -1.61 5.35 -2.95
CA TYR A 135 -1.86 5.71 -1.56
C TYR A 135 -3.35 5.68 -1.22
N GLY A 136 -3.65 5.18 -0.02
CA GLY A 136 -4.98 5.29 0.55
C GLY A 136 -5.18 6.67 1.17
N SER A 137 -6.29 7.31 0.83
CA SER A 137 -6.64 8.62 1.33
C SER A 137 -7.73 8.55 2.39
N SER A 138 -7.37 9.07 3.56
CA SER A 138 -8.29 9.25 4.67
C SER A 138 -9.01 10.59 4.63
N SER A 139 -8.67 11.53 3.74
CA SER A 139 -9.32 12.84 3.64
C SER A 139 -10.56 12.78 2.74
N ASP A 140 -10.42 12.25 1.52
CA ASP A 140 -11.44 12.22 0.46
C ASP A 140 -12.06 10.84 0.20
N ASN A 141 -11.67 9.83 1.00
CA ASN A 141 -12.24 8.47 0.97
C ASN A 141 -11.91 7.65 -0.29
N ALA A 142 -10.74 7.85 -0.89
CA ALA A 142 -10.34 7.13 -2.10
C ALA A 142 -9.01 6.39 -1.99
N LEU A 143 -8.80 5.43 -2.89
CA LEU A 143 -7.48 4.95 -3.27
C LEU A 143 -7.01 5.71 -4.51
N HIS A 144 -5.82 6.31 -4.47
CA HIS A 144 -5.23 7.02 -5.60
C HIS A 144 -4.07 6.24 -6.20
N CYS A 145 -3.85 6.46 -7.50
CA CYS A 145 -2.69 6.01 -8.24
C CYS A 145 -2.06 7.18 -8.98
N LEU A 146 -0.75 7.35 -8.80
CA LEU A 146 0.06 8.39 -9.42
C LEU A 146 1.10 7.75 -10.34
N ASP A 147 1.49 8.47 -11.39
CA ASP A 147 2.69 8.15 -12.13
C ASP A 147 3.92 8.42 -11.24
N ALA A 148 4.81 7.44 -11.10
CA ALA A 148 5.96 7.54 -10.21
C ALA A 148 7.03 8.53 -10.69
N SER A 149 7.06 8.83 -12.00
CA SER A 149 8.02 9.75 -12.61
C SER A 149 7.55 11.20 -12.55
N THR A 150 6.26 11.47 -12.70
CA THR A 150 5.71 12.84 -12.73
C THR A 150 4.98 13.25 -11.45
N GLY A 151 4.47 12.29 -10.68
CA GLY A 151 3.58 12.53 -9.54
C GLY A 151 2.14 12.86 -9.94
N GLU A 152 1.80 12.82 -11.24
CA GLU A 152 0.45 13.13 -11.73
C GLU A 152 -0.51 11.97 -11.46
N GLU A 153 -1.75 12.30 -11.11
CA GLU A 153 -2.80 11.31 -10.88
C GLU A 153 -3.17 10.59 -12.19
N GLN A 154 -3.06 9.26 -12.17
CA GLN A 154 -3.47 8.39 -13.27
C GLN A 154 -4.94 7.98 -13.11
N TRP A 155 -5.32 7.63 -11.87
CA TRP A 155 -6.69 7.28 -11.53
C TRP A 155 -6.93 7.38 -10.02
N GLN A 156 -8.21 7.42 -9.66
CA GLN A 156 -8.68 7.31 -8.27
C GLN A 156 -9.90 6.38 -8.18
N HIS A 157 -10.05 5.75 -7.02
CA HIS A 157 -11.15 4.82 -6.72
C HIS A 157 -11.81 5.21 -5.41
N PHE A 158 -13.02 5.76 -5.49
CA PHE A 158 -13.78 6.19 -4.33
C PHE A 158 -14.40 5.02 -3.55
N THR A 159 -14.38 5.14 -2.23
CA THR A 159 -15.12 4.29 -1.31
C THR A 159 -16.05 5.15 -0.45
N ASN A 160 -16.86 4.53 0.40
CA ASN A 160 -17.84 5.29 1.19
C ASN A 160 -17.23 5.87 2.48
N SER A 161 -15.97 5.57 2.78
CA SER A 161 -15.26 6.08 3.95
C SER A 161 -13.74 6.01 3.77
N SER A 162 -12.97 6.34 4.80
CA SER A 162 -11.52 6.47 4.70
C SER A 162 -10.81 5.19 4.25
N VAL A 163 -9.89 5.31 3.28
CA VAL A 163 -8.90 4.26 2.97
C VAL A 163 -7.63 4.61 3.72
N ARG A 164 -7.30 3.84 4.76
CA ARG A 164 -6.22 4.23 5.70
C ARG A 164 -4.86 3.57 5.41
N PHE A 165 -4.88 2.47 4.69
CA PHE A 165 -3.68 1.74 4.28
C PHE A 165 -3.59 1.73 2.75
N PRO A 166 -2.36 1.73 2.19
CA PRO A 166 -2.17 1.58 0.76
C PRO A 166 -2.54 0.15 0.35
N PRO A 167 -2.78 -0.10 -0.94
CA PRO A 167 -3.20 -1.40 -1.39
C PRO A 167 -2.05 -2.39 -1.32
N THR A 168 -2.36 -3.66 -1.08
CA THR A 168 -1.42 -4.76 -1.34
C THR A 168 -1.57 -5.21 -2.79
N LEU A 169 -0.47 -5.13 -3.54
CA LEU A 169 -0.37 -5.43 -4.96
C LEU A 169 0.00 -6.90 -5.18
N VAL A 170 -0.81 -7.62 -5.95
CA VAL A 170 -0.55 -9.01 -6.36
C VAL A 170 -0.93 -9.19 -7.82
N GLY A 171 0.07 -9.35 -8.68
CA GLY A 171 -0.15 -9.31 -10.12
C GLY A 171 -0.75 -7.97 -10.56
N GLU A 172 -1.85 -8.00 -11.30
CA GLU A 172 -2.58 -6.82 -11.77
C GLU A 172 -3.65 -6.34 -10.78
N LYS A 173 -3.66 -6.84 -9.54
CA LYS A 173 -4.69 -6.56 -8.54
C LYS A 173 -4.17 -5.69 -7.40
N ALA A 174 -4.94 -4.68 -7.02
CA ALA A 174 -4.74 -3.83 -5.85
C ALA A 174 -5.82 -4.13 -4.80
N TRP A 175 -5.43 -4.72 -3.67
CA TRP A 175 -6.33 -5.08 -2.58
C TRP A 175 -6.26 -4.09 -1.41
N PHE A 176 -7.40 -3.56 -0.98
CA PHE A 176 -7.45 -2.55 0.09
C PHE A 176 -8.73 -2.65 0.92
N GLY A 177 -8.69 -2.10 2.13
CA GLY A 177 -9.83 -2.03 3.06
C GLY A 177 -10.24 -0.58 3.30
N SER A 178 -11.52 -0.37 3.59
CA SER A 178 -12.08 0.94 3.92
C SER A 178 -12.77 0.94 5.28
N ASP A 179 -12.86 2.13 5.87
CA ASP A 179 -13.61 2.39 7.09
C ASP A 179 -15.13 2.16 6.91
N ASP A 180 -15.62 2.00 5.68
CA ASP A 180 -17.02 1.65 5.41
C ASP A 180 -17.36 0.18 5.70
N GLY A 181 -16.38 -0.63 6.13
CA GLY A 181 -16.56 -2.03 6.48
C GLY A 181 -16.49 -2.99 5.30
N TYR A 182 -16.01 -2.52 4.14
CA TYR A 182 -15.78 -3.33 2.95
C TYR A 182 -14.28 -3.51 2.68
N ILE A 183 -13.98 -4.60 1.97
CA ILE A 183 -12.75 -4.75 1.23
C ILE A 183 -13.01 -4.59 -0.26
N TYR A 184 -11.98 -4.16 -0.95
CA TYR A 184 -11.99 -3.86 -2.37
C TYR A 184 -10.81 -4.55 -3.05
N CYS A 185 -11.05 -4.96 -4.28
CA CYS A 185 -10.01 -5.32 -5.23
C CYS A 185 -10.25 -4.50 -6.49
N ALA A 186 -9.24 -3.76 -6.92
CA ALA A 186 -9.25 -3.01 -8.17
C ALA A 186 -8.16 -3.53 -9.10
N ASP A 187 -8.35 -3.31 -10.39
CA ASP A 187 -7.29 -3.43 -11.37
C ASP A 187 -6.23 -2.36 -11.07
N ALA A 188 -4.98 -2.77 -10.94
CA ALA A 188 -3.89 -1.90 -10.48
C ALA A 188 -3.49 -0.85 -11.52
N LEU A 189 -3.78 -1.06 -12.80
CA LEU A 189 -3.43 -0.13 -13.87
C LEU A 189 -4.53 0.89 -14.13
N THR A 190 -5.80 0.49 -13.99
CA THR A 190 -6.96 1.28 -14.40
C THR A 190 -7.81 1.78 -13.24
N GLY A 191 -7.62 1.23 -12.02
CA GLY A 191 -8.45 1.52 -10.85
C GLY A 191 -9.86 0.91 -10.90
N LYS A 192 -10.20 0.17 -11.97
CA LYS A 192 -11.52 -0.42 -12.15
C LYS A 192 -11.81 -1.48 -11.08
N THR A 193 -12.98 -1.41 -10.46
CA THR A 193 -13.43 -2.39 -9.46
C THR A 193 -13.50 -3.80 -10.05
N LEU A 194 -12.77 -4.73 -9.45
CA LEU A 194 -12.87 -6.17 -9.71
C LEU A 194 -13.72 -6.87 -8.64
N LEU A 195 -13.62 -6.40 -7.39
CA LEU A 195 -14.39 -6.93 -6.27
C LEU A 195 -14.73 -5.81 -5.28
N LYS A 196 -15.95 -5.89 -4.73
CA LYS A 196 -16.34 -5.24 -3.48
C LYS A 196 -16.98 -6.32 -2.60
N LYS A 197 -16.43 -6.55 -1.41
CA LYS A 197 -16.95 -7.57 -0.47
C LYS A 197 -17.15 -6.96 0.90
N GLN A 198 -18.34 -7.17 1.47
CA GLN A 198 -18.66 -6.72 2.81
C GLN A 198 -17.93 -7.60 3.83
N ALA A 199 -17.09 -6.99 4.67
CA ALA A 199 -16.37 -7.66 5.74
C ALA A 199 -17.07 -7.49 7.09
N ALA A 200 -17.80 -6.38 7.26
CA ALA A 200 -18.65 -6.12 8.39
C ALA A 200 -19.93 -7.01 8.37
N PRO A 201 -20.50 -7.36 9.53
CA PRO A 201 -21.74 -8.14 9.60
C PRO A 201 -22.99 -7.37 9.16
N SER A 202 -22.90 -6.04 9.01
CA SER A 202 -23.97 -5.19 8.47
C SER A 202 -23.40 -3.96 7.78
N ASP A 203 -24.24 -3.26 7.01
CA ASP A 203 -23.92 -2.04 6.27
C ASP A 203 -24.17 -0.77 7.08
N ARG A 204 -24.56 -0.93 8.35
CA ARG A 204 -24.82 0.17 9.27
C ARG A 204 -23.59 1.06 9.39
N LEU A 205 -23.79 2.36 9.21
CA LEU A 205 -22.78 3.38 9.49
C LEU A 205 -23.11 4.14 10.78
N ILE A 206 -22.06 4.64 11.44
CA ILE A 206 -22.13 5.48 12.64
C ILE A 206 -21.29 6.75 12.43
N PRO A 207 -21.70 7.90 12.98
CA PRO A 207 -20.85 9.09 13.03
C PRO A 207 -19.59 8.83 13.86
N SER A 208 -18.43 9.17 13.31
CA SER A 208 -17.13 9.11 13.99
C SER A 208 -16.20 10.17 13.40
N ASN A 209 -15.75 11.12 14.22
CA ASN A 209 -14.77 12.14 13.86
C ASN A 209 -15.06 12.88 12.54
N GLY A 210 -16.32 13.28 12.34
CA GLY A 210 -16.76 14.00 11.14
C GLY A 210 -17.00 13.13 9.92
N LYS A 211 -16.97 11.80 10.05
CA LYS A 211 -17.26 10.83 8.98
C LYS A 211 -18.33 9.83 9.38
N LEU A 212 -18.93 9.19 8.39
CA LEU A 212 -19.70 7.97 8.58
C LEU A 212 -18.77 6.77 8.36
N ILE A 213 -18.71 5.88 9.35
CA ILE A 213 -17.89 4.66 9.32
C ILE A 213 -18.72 3.45 9.71
N SER A 214 -18.30 2.26 9.31
CA SER A 214 -18.83 1.02 9.89
C SER A 214 -18.38 0.89 11.35
N PRO A 215 -19.19 0.31 12.25
CA PRO A 215 -18.73 -0.17 13.55
C PRO A 215 -17.69 -1.30 13.47
N TRP A 216 -17.50 -1.88 12.27
CA TRP A 216 -16.48 -2.88 11.94
C TRP A 216 -15.68 -2.44 10.69
N PRO A 217 -14.95 -1.32 10.77
CA PRO A 217 -14.13 -0.83 9.67
C PRO A 217 -12.97 -1.82 9.40
N VAL A 218 -12.46 -1.83 8.16
CA VAL A 218 -11.29 -2.64 7.82
C VAL A 218 -10.01 -1.79 7.97
N ARG A 219 -9.56 -1.64 9.22
CA ARG A 219 -8.39 -0.82 9.61
C ARG A 219 -7.10 -1.59 9.74
N THR A 220 -7.05 -2.80 9.20
CA THR A 220 -5.89 -3.70 9.31
C THR A 220 -5.03 -3.75 8.04
N GLY A 221 -5.44 -3.02 7.01
CA GLY A 221 -4.95 -3.24 5.64
C GLY A 221 -5.32 -4.65 5.15
N ILE A 222 -4.86 -5.00 3.97
CA ILE A 222 -4.98 -6.37 3.44
C ILE A 222 -3.59 -6.98 3.38
N THR A 223 -3.34 -8.05 4.13
CA THR A 223 -2.04 -8.75 4.10
C THR A 223 -2.18 -10.01 3.27
N ILE A 224 -1.35 -10.17 2.23
CA ILE A 224 -1.42 -11.33 1.35
C ILE A 224 -0.15 -12.17 1.51
N GLU A 225 -0.31 -13.44 1.88
CA GLU A 225 0.79 -14.38 2.04
C GLU A 225 0.34 -15.76 1.54
N ASN A 226 1.21 -16.44 0.76
CA ASN A 226 0.94 -17.78 0.23
C ASN A 226 -0.43 -17.92 -0.47
N GLY A 227 -0.84 -16.88 -1.22
CA GLY A 227 -2.11 -16.85 -1.94
C GLY A 227 -3.34 -16.56 -1.08
N ARG A 228 -3.19 -16.35 0.24
CA ARG A 228 -4.28 -16.01 1.16
C ARG A 228 -4.22 -14.56 1.56
N ALA A 229 -5.37 -13.89 1.55
CA ALA A 229 -5.54 -12.51 2.02
C ALA A 229 -6.17 -12.50 3.42
N PHE A 230 -5.51 -11.80 4.35
CA PHE A 230 -5.89 -11.64 5.75
C PHE A 230 -6.23 -10.19 6.05
N PHE A 231 -7.36 -9.98 6.71
CA PHE A 231 -7.84 -8.67 7.14
C PHE A 231 -8.87 -8.85 8.25
N ALA A 232 -9.12 -7.79 9.01
CA ALA A 232 -10.10 -7.80 10.10
C ALA A 232 -11.07 -6.63 10.03
N ALA A 233 -12.35 -6.94 10.24
CA ALA A 233 -13.42 -5.98 10.46
C ALA A 233 -13.61 -5.84 11.99
N SER A 234 -13.08 -4.75 12.57
CA SER A 234 -12.95 -4.61 14.03
C SER A 234 -12.76 -3.15 14.45
N LEU A 235 -13.30 -2.78 15.61
CA LEU A 235 -13.08 -1.46 16.21
C LEU A 235 -13.46 -1.41 17.69
N LEU A 236 -14.62 -1.96 18.02
CA LEU A 236 -15.25 -1.79 19.33
C LEU A 236 -15.06 -3.07 20.17
N PRO A 237 -14.49 -2.97 21.39
CA PRO A 237 -14.14 -4.16 22.18
C PRO A 237 -15.37 -4.94 22.69
N TRP A 238 -16.53 -4.30 22.80
CA TRP A 238 -17.80 -4.93 23.15
C TRP A 238 -18.58 -5.50 21.95
N LYS A 239 -18.01 -5.45 20.75
CA LYS A 239 -18.55 -6.11 19.56
C LYS A 239 -17.61 -7.22 19.14
N THR A 240 -18.19 -8.32 18.63
CA THR A 240 -17.43 -9.37 17.95
C THR A 240 -16.58 -8.75 16.85
N SER A 241 -15.28 -9.03 16.85
CA SER A 241 -14.37 -8.72 15.77
C SER A 241 -14.23 -9.91 14.84
N TYR A 242 -14.12 -9.66 13.54
CA TYR A 242 -14.10 -10.72 12.52
C TYR A 242 -12.76 -10.72 11.80
N LEU A 243 -11.97 -11.78 11.96
CA LEU A 243 -10.79 -12.04 11.15
C LEU A 243 -11.20 -12.86 9.93
N TRP A 244 -10.93 -12.31 8.75
CA TRP A 244 -11.16 -12.95 7.47
C TRP A 244 -9.86 -13.56 6.93
N CYS A 245 -9.99 -14.76 6.37
CA CYS A 245 -9.04 -15.32 5.44
C CYS A 245 -9.78 -15.69 4.15
N ILE A 246 -9.36 -15.11 3.03
CA ILE A 246 -9.91 -15.42 1.71
C ILE A 246 -8.79 -15.84 0.76
N ASP A 247 -9.13 -16.60 -0.28
CA ASP A 247 -8.22 -16.84 -1.39
C ASP A 247 -8.03 -15.54 -2.22
N ALA A 248 -6.79 -15.12 -2.45
CA ALA A 248 -6.49 -13.87 -3.13
C ALA A 248 -6.74 -13.91 -4.65
N LYS A 249 -6.92 -15.10 -5.23
CA LYS A 249 -7.27 -15.27 -6.66
C LYS A 249 -8.78 -15.28 -6.86
N THR A 250 -9.49 -16.11 -6.10
CA THR A 250 -10.93 -16.36 -6.26
C THR A 250 -11.82 -15.48 -5.38
N ALA A 251 -11.27 -14.85 -4.34
CA ALA A 251 -12.00 -14.13 -3.30
C ALA A 251 -12.96 -15.00 -2.45
N GLU A 252 -12.84 -16.32 -2.57
CA GLU A 252 -13.62 -17.25 -1.76
C GLU A 252 -13.11 -17.27 -0.32
N GLN A 253 -14.05 -17.43 0.61
CA GLN A 253 -13.73 -17.50 2.03
C GLN A 253 -13.06 -18.84 2.33
N ALA A 254 -11.84 -18.80 2.84
CA ALA A 254 -11.18 -19.97 3.42
C ALA A 254 -11.68 -20.20 4.85
N TYR A 255 -11.68 -19.14 5.68
CA TYR A 255 -12.30 -19.16 7.01
C TYR A 255 -12.65 -17.75 7.49
N LEU A 256 -13.53 -17.69 8.48
CA LEU A 256 -13.91 -16.49 9.22
C LEU A 256 -13.85 -16.84 10.72
N THR A 257 -13.04 -16.10 11.48
CA THR A 257 -12.83 -16.37 12.91
C THR A 257 -13.28 -15.18 13.73
N GLU A 258 -14.09 -15.46 14.75
CA GLU A 258 -14.62 -14.46 15.67
C GLU A 258 -13.70 -14.25 16.87
N HIS A 259 -13.52 -13.00 17.27
CA HIS A 259 -12.76 -12.61 18.45
C HIS A 259 -13.55 -11.61 19.30
N GLN A 260 -13.69 -11.92 20.59
CA GLN A 260 -14.33 -11.05 21.57
C GLN A 260 -13.29 -10.21 22.32
N GLY A 261 -13.66 -9.01 22.76
CA GLY A 261 -12.80 -8.19 23.63
C GLY A 261 -11.53 -7.65 22.95
N VAL A 262 -11.52 -7.54 21.62
CA VAL A 262 -10.37 -7.05 20.84
C VAL A 262 -10.73 -5.86 19.97
N THR A 263 -9.72 -5.08 19.59
CA THR A 263 -9.83 -3.89 18.73
C THR A 263 -8.77 -3.94 17.66
N LEU A 264 -8.89 -4.88 16.73
CA LEU A 264 -7.88 -5.17 15.70
C LEU A 264 -7.78 -3.99 14.72
N GLN A 265 -6.63 -3.33 14.73
CA GLN A 265 -6.35 -2.20 13.84
C GLN A 265 -4.83 -2.04 13.69
N GLY A 266 -4.39 -1.53 12.55
CA GLY A 266 -2.97 -1.49 12.18
C GLY A 266 -2.59 -2.62 11.24
N ALA A 267 -1.52 -2.43 10.47
CA ALA A 267 -1.06 -3.40 9.49
C ALA A 267 -0.75 -4.75 10.14
N ILE A 268 -1.38 -5.82 9.65
CA ILE A 268 -1.09 -7.20 10.08
C ILE A 268 0.34 -7.54 9.64
N LEU A 269 1.09 -8.21 10.53
CA LEU A 269 2.33 -8.88 10.17
C LEU A 269 2.05 -10.37 9.99
N ALA A 270 2.65 -10.97 8.97
CA ALA A 270 2.55 -12.39 8.70
C ALA A 270 3.95 -13.01 8.54
N GLY A 271 4.09 -14.24 9.01
CA GLY A 271 5.30 -15.03 8.83
C GLY A 271 5.22 -16.39 9.49
N GLY A 272 5.66 -17.43 8.77
CA GLY A 272 5.55 -18.80 9.23
C GLY A 272 4.10 -19.25 9.25
N ASP A 273 3.61 -19.68 10.41
CA ASP A 273 2.22 -20.07 10.66
C ASP A 273 1.47 -19.04 11.52
N ARG A 274 2.00 -17.81 11.65
CA ARG A 274 1.52 -16.79 12.60
C ARG A 274 1.13 -15.50 11.93
N LEU A 275 0.07 -14.91 12.47
CA LEU A 275 -0.31 -13.52 12.27
C LEU A 275 -0.12 -12.74 13.56
N TYR A 276 0.38 -11.52 13.43
CA TYR A 276 0.50 -10.58 14.53
C TYR A 276 -0.34 -9.36 14.19
N ILE A 277 -1.35 -9.11 15.02
CA ILE A 277 -2.34 -8.06 14.76
C ILE A 277 -2.27 -7.03 15.87
N PRO A 278 -1.88 -5.78 15.54
CA PRO A 278 -1.91 -4.72 16.52
C PRO A 278 -3.34 -4.38 16.95
N GLN A 279 -3.44 -3.68 18.07
CA GLN A 279 -4.72 -3.22 18.60
C GLN A 279 -4.67 -1.72 18.91
N GLY A 280 -5.83 -1.15 19.21
CA GLY A 280 -5.94 0.26 19.53
C GLY A 280 -5.29 0.65 20.86
N ARG A 281 -5.75 0.07 21.97
CA ARG A 281 -5.23 0.36 23.33
C ARG A 281 -4.77 -0.88 24.10
N ALA A 282 -4.95 -2.05 23.50
CA ALA A 282 -4.52 -3.31 24.05
C ALA A 282 -3.19 -3.76 23.40
N ALA A 283 -2.53 -4.73 24.02
CA ALA A 283 -1.33 -5.34 23.46
C ALA A 283 -1.66 -6.11 22.16
N PRO A 284 -0.78 -6.11 21.15
CA PRO A 284 -0.96 -6.93 19.95
C PRO A 284 -1.23 -8.40 20.28
N ILE A 285 -2.08 -9.05 19.50
CA ILE A 285 -2.36 -10.48 19.65
C ILE A 285 -1.65 -11.29 18.57
N THR A 286 -1.39 -12.55 18.90
CA THR A 286 -0.88 -13.54 17.95
C THR A 286 -1.99 -14.51 17.61
N LEU A 287 -2.12 -14.83 16.32
CA LEU A 287 -3.12 -15.76 15.80
C LEU A 287 -2.43 -16.82 14.92
N ASN A 288 -2.99 -18.02 14.83
CA ASN A 288 -2.58 -19.03 13.87
C ASN A 288 -3.13 -18.66 12.47
N GLN A 289 -2.28 -18.71 11.45
CA GLN A 289 -2.64 -18.32 10.08
C GLN A 289 -3.56 -19.33 9.37
N ASN A 290 -3.64 -20.56 9.87
CA ASN A 290 -4.42 -21.62 9.23
C ASN A 290 -5.90 -21.63 9.65
N ASP A 291 -6.20 -21.20 10.88
CA ASP A 291 -7.56 -21.19 11.43
C ASP A 291 -7.96 -19.88 12.11
N GLY A 292 -7.06 -18.89 12.13
CA GLY A 292 -7.30 -17.59 12.74
C GLY A 292 -7.38 -17.59 14.26
N LYS A 293 -7.20 -18.73 14.94
CA LYS A 293 -7.38 -18.80 16.39
C LYS A 293 -6.27 -18.08 17.13
N LYS A 294 -6.65 -17.43 18.23
CA LYS A 294 -5.70 -16.71 19.08
C LYS A 294 -4.75 -17.67 19.77
N THR A 295 -3.45 -17.46 19.56
CA THR A 295 -2.36 -18.23 20.17
C THR A 295 -1.71 -17.49 21.35
N GLY A 296 -1.92 -16.18 21.48
CA GLY A 296 -1.32 -15.40 22.57
C GLY A 296 -1.41 -13.89 22.41
N THR A 297 -0.60 -13.19 23.21
CA THR A 297 -0.47 -11.73 23.26
C THR A 297 1.02 -11.38 23.32
N ILE A 298 1.44 -10.29 22.67
CA ILE A 298 2.84 -9.84 22.71
C ILE A 298 3.01 -8.74 23.79
N GLY A 299 3.57 -9.12 24.94
CA GLY A 299 4.05 -8.19 25.98
C GLY A 299 2.96 -7.35 26.69
N GLN A 300 3.42 -6.38 27.50
CA GLN A 300 2.56 -5.40 28.21
C GLN A 300 2.40 -4.06 27.46
N ALA A 301 2.96 -3.94 26.25
CA ALA A 301 2.89 -2.69 25.48
C ALA A 301 1.57 -2.60 24.72
N GLY A 302 0.70 -1.67 25.13
CA GLY A 302 -0.50 -1.31 24.37
C GLY A 302 -0.17 -0.41 23.17
N GLY A 303 -0.93 -0.56 22.10
CA GLY A 303 -0.96 0.40 20.99
C GLY A 303 -0.37 -0.08 19.66
N THR A 304 -0.68 0.67 18.61
CA THR A 304 -0.27 0.38 17.22
C THR A 304 1.16 0.88 16.96
N PHE A 305 2.11 0.49 17.81
CA PHE A 305 3.52 0.84 17.69
C PHE A 305 4.31 -0.38 17.22
N CYS A 306 4.56 -0.48 15.91
CA CYS A 306 5.80 -1.12 15.49
C CYS A 306 6.85 -0.01 15.51
N ARG A 307 7.65 0.04 16.59
CA ARG A 307 8.89 0.84 16.62
C ARG A 307 9.79 0.44 15.45
#